data_AF-A0A3B0S9Y2-F1
#
_entry.id   AF-A0A3B0S9Y2-F1
#
_cell.length_a   1.000
_cell.length_b   1.000
_cell.length_c   1.000
_cell.angle_alpha   90.00
_cell.angle_beta   90.00
_cell.angle_gamma   90.00
#
_symmetry.space_group_name_H-M   'P 1'
#
loop_
_entity.id
_entity.type
_entity.pdbx_description
1 polymer ?
#
loop_
_entity_poly.entity_id
_entity_poly.type
_entity_poly.pdbx_seq_one_letter_code
_entity_poly.pdbx_strand_id
1 'polypeptide(L)'
;DRGLPGLRAALRPDDVVILTADHGCDPTWPGSDHTREHVPVIAFGPGVAPGSIGKRETFADIGSSLARHLGLPAITSGTSFL
;
A
#
# COMPACT_ATOMS: atom_id res chain seq x y z
N ASP A 1 13.75 -5.68 -5.77
CA ASP A 1 13.96 -4.25 -6.09
C ASP A 1 14.22 -4.01 -7.58
N ARG A 2 15.04 -4.81 -8.27
CA ARG A 2 15.44 -4.59 -9.67
C ARG A 2 14.31 -4.37 -10.70
N GLY A 3 13.10 -4.85 -10.41
CA GLY A 3 11.92 -4.63 -11.27
C GLY A 3 11.23 -3.26 -11.08
N LEU A 4 11.50 -2.55 -9.98
CA LEU A 4 10.84 -1.28 -9.66
C LEU A 4 11.09 -0.17 -10.71
N PRO A 5 12.30 0.00 -11.27
CA PRO A 5 12.52 0.99 -12.33
C PRO A 5 11.66 0.73 -13.56
N GLY A 6 11.52 -0.53 -13.99
CA GLY A 6 10.70 -0.92 -15.14
C GLY A 6 9.21 -0.68 -14.88
N LEU A 7 8.72 -1.04 -13.70
CA LEU A 7 7.34 -0.74 -13.27
C LEU A 7 7.08 0.77 -13.31
N ARG A 8 7.98 1.57 -12.71
CA ARG A 8 7.83 3.03 -12.64
C ARG A 8 7.84 3.68 -14.03
N ALA A 9 8.64 3.17 -14.95
CA ALA A 9 8.70 3.67 -16.32
C ALA A 9 7.44 3.35 -17.15
N ALA A 10 6.68 2.32 -16.77
CA ALA A 10 5.47 1.90 -17.48
C ALA A 10 4.19 2.64 -17.04
N LEU A 11 4.25 3.46 -15.98
CA LEU A 11 3.08 4.15 -15.42
C LEU A 11 2.56 5.24 -16.36
N ARG A 12 1.24 5.29 -16.49
CA ARG A 12 0.48 6.36 -17.16
C ARG A 12 0.15 7.48 -16.18
N PRO A 13 -0.26 8.68 -16.66
CA PRO A 13 -0.47 9.84 -15.80
C PRO A 13 -1.38 9.62 -14.58
N ASP A 14 -2.42 8.81 -14.73
CA ASP A 14 -3.40 8.53 -13.66
C ASP A 14 -3.13 7.23 -12.90
N ASP A 15 -2.03 6.52 -13.19
CA ASP A 15 -1.73 5.27 -12.50
C ASP A 15 -1.18 5.53 -11.09
N VAL A 16 -1.64 4.72 -10.14
CA VAL A 16 -1.09 4.62 -8.78
C VAL A 16 -0.59 3.21 -8.51
N VAL A 17 0.57 3.11 -7.86
CA VAL A 17 1.10 1.87 -7.31
C VAL A 17 1.04 1.94 -5.79
N ILE A 18 0.44 0.92 -5.18
CA ILE A 18 0.52 0.66 -3.73
C ILE A 18 1.36 -0.60 -3.52
N LEU A 19 2.45 -0.48 -2.77
CA LEU A 19 3.27 -1.60 -2.32
C LEU A 19 3.04 -1.82 -0.82
N THR A 20 2.66 -3.04 -0.43
CA THR A 20 2.43 -3.44 0.97
C THR A 20 2.75 -4.92 1.17
N ALA A 21 2.69 -5.38 2.42
CA ALA A 21 2.51 -6.77 2.79
C ALA A 21 1.16 -6.94 3.53
N ASP A 22 0.81 -8.17 3.90
CA ASP A 22 -0.37 -8.53 4.69
C ASP A 22 -0.03 -9.07 6.09
N HIS A 23 1.19 -9.58 6.28
CA HIS A 23 1.71 -9.98 7.58
C HIS A 23 3.24 -10.01 7.59
N GLY A 24 3.82 -10.33 8.75
CA GLY A 24 5.24 -10.68 8.89
C GLY A 24 5.46 -12.18 8.69
N CYS A 25 6.69 -12.55 8.37
CA CYS A 25 7.16 -13.93 8.35
C CYS A 25 8.67 -13.90 8.61
N ASP A 26 9.02 -13.55 9.85
CA ASP A 26 10.42 -13.39 10.26
C ASP A 26 11.16 -14.74 10.13
N PRO A 27 12.18 -14.85 9.24
CA PRO A 27 12.91 -16.09 9.02
C PRO A 27 13.79 -16.50 10.21
N THR A 28 13.94 -15.65 11.22
CA THR A 28 14.64 -15.94 12.47
C THR A 28 13.69 -16.37 13.59
N TRP A 29 12.37 -16.30 13.36
CA TRP A 29 11.35 -16.71 14.31
C TRP A 29 11.32 -18.24 14.48
N PRO A 30 11.23 -18.77 15.70
CA PRO A 30 11.13 -20.20 15.93
C PRO A 30 9.82 -20.77 15.38
N GLY A 31 9.91 -21.89 14.66
CA GLY A 31 8.76 -22.56 14.05
C GLY A 31 8.58 -22.18 12.58
N SER A 32 7.35 -22.23 12.09
CA SER A 32 7.02 -21.99 10.67
C SER A 32 5.71 -21.21 10.49
N ASP A 33 5.21 -20.57 11.55
CA ASP A 33 4.01 -19.75 11.50
C ASP A 33 4.37 -18.28 11.24
N HIS A 34 3.38 -17.48 10.85
CA HIS A 34 3.54 -16.06 10.60
C HIS A 34 3.81 -15.26 11.88
N THR A 35 4.40 -14.07 11.73
CA THR A 35 4.62 -13.11 12.81
C THR A 35 3.65 -11.93 12.69
N ARG A 36 3.18 -11.44 13.85
CA ARG A 36 2.27 -10.29 13.92
C ARG A 36 3.04 -8.98 13.85
N GLU A 37 3.25 -8.48 12.64
CA GLU A 37 4.06 -7.29 12.37
C GLU A 37 3.24 -6.15 11.73
N HIS A 38 3.75 -4.92 11.88
CA HIS A 38 3.31 -3.81 11.02
C HIS A 38 3.86 -4.02 9.61
N VAL A 39 3.04 -3.78 8.60
CA VAL A 39 3.44 -3.86 7.19
C VAL A 39 3.79 -2.47 6.65
N PRO A 40 4.78 -2.36 5.75
CA PRO A 40 5.05 -1.09 5.07
C PRO A 40 3.90 -0.76 4.11
N VAL A 41 3.59 0.53 3.94
CA VAL A 41 2.69 1.00 2.88
C VAL A 41 3.39 2.12 2.13
N ILE A 42 3.66 1.89 0.84
CA ILE A 42 4.31 2.87 -0.05
C ILE A 42 3.37 3.11 -1.22
N ALA A 43 2.97 4.37 -1.42
CA ALA A 43 2.17 4.80 -2.55
C ALA A 43 3.01 5.71 -3.46
N PHE A 44 3.01 5.44 -4.77
CA PHE A 44 3.66 6.31 -5.76
C PHE A 44 2.97 6.24 -7.12
N GLY A 45 3.13 7.29 -7.91
CA GLY A 45 2.55 7.44 -9.25
C GLY A 45 2.76 8.87 -9.74
N PRO A 46 2.51 9.18 -11.02
CA PRO A 46 2.76 10.53 -11.55
C PRO A 46 1.95 11.63 -10.84
N GLY A 47 0.75 11.32 -10.35
CA GLY A 47 -0.12 12.24 -9.59
C GLY A 47 -0.04 12.13 -8.06
N VAL A 48 0.84 11.28 -7.51
CA VAL A 48 0.91 11.05 -6.05
C VAL A 48 1.86 12.05 -5.40
N ALA A 49 1.36 12.82 -4.42
CA ALA A 49 2.16 13.78 -3.68
C ALA A 49 3.19 13.08 -2.77
N PRO A 50 4.47 13.53 -2.76
CA PRO A 50 5.46 12.98 -1.84
C PRO A 50 5.17 13.41 -0.40
N GLY A 51 5.32 12.48 0.54
CA GLY A 51 5.14 12.78 1.96
C GLY A 51 4.95 11.54 2.82
N SER A 52 4.86 11.75 4.13
CA SER A 52 4.46 10.69 5.07
C SER A 52 2.95 10.59 5.11
N ILE A 53 2.42 9.37 4.99
CA ILE A 53 0.99 9.05 5.20
C ILE A 53 0.66 8.70 6.66
N GLY A 54 1.65 8.79 7.55
CA GLY A 54 1.55 8.41 8.95
C GLY A 54 1.38 6.90 9.17
N LYS A 55 1.20 6.51 10.44
CA LYS A 55 0.78 5.15 10.79
C LYS A 55 -0.66 4.95 10.31
N ARG A 56 -0.95 3.77 9.75
CA ARG A 56 -2.31 3.35 9.38
C ARG A 56 -2.85 2.44 10.48
N GLU A 57 -4.11 2.65 10.87
CA GLU A 57 -4.74 1.88 11.94
C GLU A 57 -5.36 0.57 11.41
N THR A 58 -5.57 0.46 10.10
CA THR A 58 -6.13 -0.73 9.46
C THR A 58 -5.65 -0.88 8.01
N PHE A 59 -5.55 -2.12 7.53
CA PHE A 59 -5.28 -2.41 6.11
C PHE A 59 -6.40 -1.91 5.20
N ALA A 60 -7.60 -1.73 5.74
CA ALA A 60 -8.74 -1.20 5.00
C ALA A 60 -8.49 0.22 4.45
N ASP A 61 -7.52 0.97 5.00
CA ASP A 61 -7.10 2.27 4.49
C ASP A 61 -6.61 2.20 3.03
N ILE A 62 -6.00 1.08 2.62
CA ILE A 62 -5.60 0.85 1.23
C ILE A 62 -6.84 0.73 0.34
N GLY A 63 -7.82 -0.08 0.75
CA GLY A 63 -9.08 -0.22 0.02
C GLY A 63 -9.85 1.09 -0.09
N SER A 64 -9.90 1.86 0.99
CA SER A 64 -10.55 3.18 1.05
C SER A 64 -9.90 4.17 0.09
N SER A 65 -8.55 4.13 0.01
CA SER A 65 -7.78 4.95 -0.92
C SER A 65 -8.01 4.56 -2.39
N LEU A 66 -8.05 3.26 -2.70
CA LEU A 66 -8.31 2.78 -4.07
C LEU A 66 -9.75 3.06 -4.51
N ALA A 67 -10.74 2.90 -3.62
CA ALA A 67 -12.13 3.24 -3.91
C ALA A 67 -12.27 4.72 -4.29
N ARG A 68 -11.64 5.61 -3.52
CA ARG A 68 -11.60 7.05 -3.83
C ARG A 68 -10.90 7.33 -5.17
N HIS A 69 -9.75 6.72 -5.41
CA HIS A 69 -8.97 6.91 -6.65
C HIS A 69 -9.74 6.46 -7.91
N LEU A 70 -10.48 5.35 -7.82
CA LEU A 70 -11.26 4.80 -8.94
C LEU A 70 -12.67 5.41 -9.09
N GLY A 71 -13.05 6.36 -8.23
CA GLY A 71 -14.39 6.95 -8.24
C GLY A 71 -15.51 5.98 -7.84
N LEU A 72 -15.20 4.98 -7.02
CA LEU A 72 -16.15 3.99 -6.53
C LEU A 72 -16.85 4.48 -5.25
N PRO A 73 -17.99 3.87 -4.87
CA PRO A 73 -18.62 4.14 -3.58
C PRO A 73 -17.65 3.94 -2.41
N ALA A 74 -17.81 4.77 -1.37
CA ALA A 74 -17.02 4.64 -0.15
C ALA A 74 -17.23 3.27 0.51
N ILE A 75 -16.13 2.64 0.92
CA ILE A 75 -16.20 1.42 1.72
C ILE A 75 -16.40 1.76 3.20
N THR A 76 -16.96 0.83 3.96
CA THR A 76 -17.35 1.04 5.37
C THR A 76 -16.18 1.08 6.35
N SER A 77 -15.00 0.64 5.92
CA SER A 77 -13.81 0.51 6.78
C SER A 77 -12.62 1.24 6.19
N GLY A 78 -11.87 1.91 7.06
CA GLY A 78 -10.62 2.60 6.70
C GLY A 78 -10.79 4.02 6.15
N THR A 79 -9.70 4.77 6.20
CA THR A 79 -9.61 6.18 5.84
C THR A 79 -8.65 6.36 4.67
N SER A 80 -9.11 6.95 3.56
CA SER A 80 -8.25 7.26 2.41
C SER A 80 -7.06 8.12 2.81
N PHE A 81 -5.89 7.81 2.26
CA PHE A 81 -4.68 8.64 2.33
C PHE A 81 -4.24 9.19 0.97
N LEU A 82 -4.96 8.82 -0.10
CA LEU A 82 -4.85 9.42 -1.44
C LEU A 82 -5.82 10.60 -1.61
#